data_AF-A0A3L6T6E3-F1
#
_entry.id   AF-A0A3L6T6E3-F1
#
_cell.length_a   1.000
_cell.length_b   1.000
_cell.length_c   1.000
_cell.angle_alpha   90.00
_cell.angle_beta   90.00
_cell.angle_gamma   90.00
#
_symmetry.space_group_name_H-M   'P 1'
#
loop_
_entity.id
_entity.type
_entity.pdbx_description
1 polymer ?
#
loop_
_entity_poly.entity_id
_entity_poly.type
_entity_poly.pdbx_seq_one_letter_code
_entity_poly.pdbx_strand_id
1 'polypeptide(L)'
;MAARGSPDMFLWDPYTGTRISLPPDREGFLMGDGHWRCLLSRKPVVAAAHPNCTVDVLVLSLEGTAFWHCRLGRDERWLRHEYDHDQLPLSTPSTLNGMFVIMFVNKVVMLELSTEPVMFTEIPVDMDPASTPPCTYSMSRLVESRGDLFRVTFLLSDLQRRIIDGISVFKLDLSARVWEKVELLDGRVFLVQYPSQFWRIA
;
A
#
# COMPACT_ATOMS: atom_id res chain seq x y z
N MET A 1 37.98 -9.26 11.87
CA MET A 1 36.62 -9.26 12.46
C MET A 1 35.65 -9.46 11.31
N ALA A 2 34.99 -10.61 11.27
CA ALA A 2 34.00 -10.90 10.23
C ALA A 2 32.81 -9.96 10.40
N ALA A 3 32.39 -9.28 9.33
CA ALA A 3 31.14 -8.56 9.30
C ALA A 3 30.03 -9.53 9.69
N ARG A 4 29.21 -9.18 10.70
CA ARG A 4 27.98 -9.91 10.98
C ARG A 4 27.19 -9.96 9.67
N GLY A 5 26.92 -11.16 9.15
CA GLY A 5 26.08 -11.32 7.97
C GLY A 5 24.75 -10.60 8.19
N SER A 6 24.37 -9.74 7.25
CA SER A 6 23.04 -9.13 7.23
C SER A 6 22.00 -10.28 7.20
N PRO A 7 20.92 -10.20 7.98
CA PRO A 7 19.93 -11.27 8.03
C PRO A 7 19.34 -11.55 6.64
N ASP A 8 19.16 -12.83 6.31
CA ASP A 8 18.51 -13.24 5.06
C ASP A 8 17.09 -12.68 5.00
N MET A 9 16.82 -11.84 3.99
CA MET A 9 15.50 -11.27 3.75
C MET A 9 14.73 -12.07 2.71
N PHE A 10 13.48 -12.36 3.01
CA PHE A 10 12.59 -13.04 2.08
C PHE A 10 11.12 -12.66 2.32
N LEU A 11 10.31 -12.79 1.29
CA LEU A 11 8.85 -12.77 1.38
C LEU A 11 8.32 -14.20 1.34
N TRP A 12 7.23 -14.42 2.06
CA TRP A 12 6.43 -15.63 1.90
C TRP A 12 5.38 -15.41 0.81
N ASP A 13 5.38 -16.28 -0.20
CA ASP A 13 4.24 -16.38 -1.11
C ASP A 13 3.15 -17.23 -0.44
N PRO A 14 1.98 -16.65 -0.09
CA PRO A 14 0.91 -17.39 0.57
C PRO A 14 0.19 -18.39 -0.35
N TYR A 15 0.36 -18.28 -1.68
CA TYR A 15 -0.30 -19.16 -2.65
C TYR A 15 0.53 -20.39 -2.98
N THR A 16 1.84 -20.22 -3.14
CA THR A 16 2.76 -21.32 -3.47
C THR A 16 3.43 -21.92 -2.24
N GLY A 17 3.47 -21.18 -1.13
CA GLY A 17 4.21 -21.53 0.05
C GLY A 17 5.73 -21.46 -0.12
N THR A 18 6.22 -20.74 -1.14
CA THR A 18 7.65 -20.60 -1.40
C THR A 18 8.20 -19.30 -0.84
N ARG A 19 9.50 -19.31 -0.51
CA ARG A 19 10.23 -18.08 -0.15
C ARG A 19 10.70 -17.37 -1.41
N ILE A 20 10.44 -16.07 -1.48
CA ILE A 20 10.96 -15.18 -2.50
C ILE A 20 12.11 -14.39 -1.88
N SER A 21 13.34 -14.62 -2.36
CA SER A 21 14.53 -13.93 -1.86
C SER A 21 14.47 -12.43 -2.15
N LEU A 22 14.83 -11.62 -1.16
CA LEU A 22 14.99 -10.18 -1.27
C LEU A 22 16.46 -9.79 -1.08
N PRO A 23 16.89 -8.62 -1.58
CA PRO A 23 18.18 -8.06 -1.23
C PRO A 23 18.32 -7.90 0.29
N PRO A 24 19.52 -8.12 0.86
CA PRO A 24 19.75 -7.92 2.29
C PRO A 24 19.61 -6.44 2.67
N ASP A 25 19.04 -6.17 3.84
CA ASP A 25 19.00 -4.83 4.42
C ASP A 25 20.39 -4.48 4.97
N ARG A 26 21.19 -3.81 4.14
CA ARG A 26 22.54 -3.34 4.50
C ARG A 26 22.51 -2.03 5.28
N GLU A 27 21.46 -1.24 5.10
CA GLU A 27 21.30 0.08 5.72
C GLU A 27 20.63 -0.01 7.09
N GLY A 28 20.05 -1.18 7.43
CA GLY A 28 19.37 -1.43 8.69
C GLY A 28 18.03 -0.69 8.80
N PHE A 29 17.41 -0.30 7.68
CA PHE A 29 16.16 0.47 7.72
C PHE A 29 14.99 -0.34 8.30
N LEU A 30 15.01 -1.68 8.21
CA LEU A 30 13.99 -2.55 8.78
C LEU A 30 14.25 -2.96 10.23
N MET A 31 15.45 -2.69 10.76
CA MET A 31 15.90 -3.21 12.06
C MET A 31 15.39 -2.39 13.27
N GLY A 32 14.50 -1.42 13.04
CA GLY A 32 13.85 -0.62 14.07
C GLY A 32 12.44 -1.09 14.43
N ASP A 33 11.83 -0.43 15.41
CA ASP A 33 10.43 -0.61 15.85
C ASP A 33 9.41 0.13 14.94
N GLY A 34 9.86 0.62 13.79
CA GLY A 34 9.04 1.38 12.86
C GLY A 34 7.88 0.56 12.28
N HIS A 35 6.80 1.27 11.95
CA HIS A 35 5.68 0.70 11.21
C HIS A 35 5.97 0.65 9.70
N TRP A 36 6.21 -0.55 9.19
CA TRP A 36 6.51 -0.79 7.78
C TRP A 36 5.33 -1.40 7.03
N ARG A 37 5.23 -1.09 5.75
CA ARG A 37 4.33 -1.78 4.83
C ARG A 37 5.09 -2.26 3.61
N CYS A 38 4.97 -3.55 3.33
CA CYS A 38 5.51 -4.18 2.13
C CYS A 38 4.39 -4.44 1.12
N LEU A 39 4.60 -4.07 -0.13
CA LEU A 39 3.68 -4.26 -1.26
C LEU A 39 4.43 -4.85 -2.45
N LEU A 40 3.76 -5.72 -3.18
CA LEU A 40 4.22 -6.23 -4.47
C LEU A 40 3.39 -5.59 -5.57
N SER A 41 4.04 -5.03 -6.58
CA SER A 41 3.38 -4.46 -7.77
C SER A 41 2.38 -5.44 -8.40
N ARG A 42 2.73 -6.72 -8.47
CA ARG A 42 1.93 -7.79 -9.09
C ARG A 42 2.03 -9.09 -8.31
N LYS A 43 1.07 -9.99 -8.55
CA LYS A 43 1.12 -11.36 -8.00
C LYS A 43 2.29 -12.13 -8.63
N PRO A 44 3.15 -12.80 -7.84
CA PRO A 44 4.29 -13.56 -8.35
C PRO A 44 3.91 -14.62 -9.38
N VAL A 45 2.77 -15.30 -9.18
CA VAL A 45 2.25 -16.33 -10.11
C VAL A 45 1.97 -15.77 -11.51
N VAL A 46 1.50 -14.52 -11.61
CA VAL A 46 1.23 -13.86 -12.90
C VAL A 46 2.54 -13.48 -13.58
N ALA A 47 3.58 -13.13 -12.81
CA ALA A 47 4.90 -12.85 -13.35
C ALA A 47 5.61 -14.12 -13.83
N ALA A 48 5.46 -15.24 -13.12
CA ALA A 48 6.03 -16.53 -13.52
C ALA A 48 5.50 -17.02 -14.88
N ALA A 49 4.27 -16.65 -15.27
CA ALA A 49 3.70 -16.97 -16.57
C ALA A 49 4.25 -16.09 -17.73
N HIS A 50 4.93 -14.98 -17.42
CA HIS A 50 5.38 -14.01 -18.41
C HIS A 50 6.84 -13.59 -18.12
N PRO A 51 7.84 -14.11 -18.86
CA PRO A 51 9.27 -13.89 -18.58
C PRO A 51 9.73 -12.43 -18.55
N ASN A 52 9.00 -11.52 -19.23
CA ASN A 52 9.29 -10.08 -19.24
C ASN A 52 8.54 -9.31 -18.14
N CYS A 53 7.81 -9.99 -17.27
CA CYS A 53 6.99 -9.38 -16.23
C CYS A 53 7.83 -9.20 -14.97
N THR A 54 8.29 -7.97 -14.74
CA THR A 54 9.05 -7.61 -13.54
C THR A 54 8.09 -7.44 -12.35
N VAL A 55 8.53 -7.90 -11.19
CA VAL A 55 7.82 -7.67 -9.92
C VAL A 55 8.68 -6.76 -9.07
N ASP A 56 8.20 -5.54 -8.89
CA ASP A 56 8.79 -4.59 -7.96
C ASP A 56 8.20 -4.79 -6.56
N VAL A 57 9.08 -4.76 -5.56
CA VAL A 57 8.74 -4.77 -4.13
C VAL A 57 8.92 -3.36 -3.60
N LEU A 58 7.89 -2.83 -2.96
CA LEU A 58 7.92 -1.53 -2.31
C LEU A 58 7.77 -1.71 -0.80
N VAL A 59 8.70 -1.13 -0.05
CA VAL A 59 8.65 -1.04 1.41
C VAL A 59 8.52 0.42 1.79
N LEU A 60 7.41 0.79 2.41
CA LEU A 60 7.15 2.15 2.88
C LEU A 60 7.32 2.22 4.39
N SER A 61 7.98 3.28 4.85
CA SER A 61 7.86 3.74 6.23
C SER A 61 6.51 4.44 6.40
N LEU A 62 5.73 4.05 7.40
CA LEU A 62 4.49 4.75 7.76
C LEU A 62 4.74 5.93 8.72
N GLU A 63 5.99 6.13 9.14
CA GLU A 63 6.42 7.17 10.09
C GLU A 63 7.26 8.27 9.42
N GLY A 64 7.68 8.05 8.18
CA GLY A 64 8.52 8.98 7.42
C GLY A 64 8.06 9.18 5.98
N THR A 65 8.83 9.98 5.26
CA THR A 65 8.62 10.33 3.84
C THR A 65 9.51 9.53 2.90
N ALA A 66 10.02 8.39 3.37
CA ALA A 66 10.91 7.54 2.61
C ALA A 66 10.26 6.19 2.28
N PHE A 67 10.56 5.70 1.09
CA PHE A 67 10.30 4.32 0.70
C PHE A 67 11.55 3.69 0.10
N TRP A 68 11.60 2.36 0.17
CA TRP A 68 12.64 1.53 -0.41
C TRP A 68 11.98 0.62 -1.42
N HIS A 69 12.66 0.38 -2.54
CA HIS A 69 12.19 -0.60 -3.49
C HIS A 69 13.32 -1.45 -4.05
N CYS A 70 12.94 -2.61 -4.57
CA CYS A 70 13.81 -3.46 -5.37
C CYS A 70 12.99 -4.24 -6.38
N ARG A 71 13.62 -4.58 -7.50
CA ARG A 71 13.07 -5.45 -8.53
C ARG A 71 13.54 -6.88 -8.31
N LEU A 72 12.58 -7.77 -8.09
CA LEU A 72 12.86 -9.19 -7.85
C LEU A 72 13.63 -9.80 -9.03
N GLY A 73 14.71 -10.51 -8.70
CA GLY A 73 15.56 -11.21 -9.68
C GLY A 73 16.47 -10.30 -10.52
N ARG A 74 16.46 -8.99 -10.31
CA ARG A 74 17.30 -8.03 -11.05
C ARG A 74 18.15 -7.17 -10.13
N ASP A 75 17.57 -6.66 -9.06
CA ASP A 75 18.27 -5.76 -8.16
C ASP A 75 18.93 -6.56 -7.03
N GLU A 76 20.19 -6.25 -6.74
CA GLU A 76 20.97 -6.83 -5.63
C GLU A 76 20.96 -5.96 -4.37
N ARG A 77 20.31 -4.79 -4.43
CA ARG A 77 20.24 -3.80 -3.35
C ARG A 77 18.88 -3.10 -3.32
N TRP A 78 18.54 -2.58 -2.15
CA TRP A 78 17.41 -1.67 -2.00
C TRP A 78 17.76 -0.28 -2.54
N LEU A 79 16.82 0.34 -3.23
CA LEU A 79 16.90 1.71 -3.69
C LEU A 79 15.96 2.57 -2.85
N ARG A 80 16.52 3.54 -2.13
CA ARG A 80 15.79 4.47 -1.29
C ARG A 80 15.36 5.70 -2.08
N HIS A 81 14.12 6.11 -1.88
CA HIS A 81 13.57 7.36 -2.37
C HIS A 81 12.92 8.11 -1.23
N GLU A 82 13.12 9.42 -1.24
CA GLU A 82 12.38 10.35 -0.41
C GLU A 82 11.37 11.05 -1.31
N TYR A 83 10.16 11.24 -0.80
CA TYR A 83 9.15 12.02 -1.48
C TYR A 83 8.68 13.12 -0.56
N ASP A 84 8.73 14.36 -1.05
CA ASP A 84 8.27 15.50 -0.27
C ASP A 84 6.75 15.58 -0.37
N HIS A 85 6.07 15.28 0.73
CA HIS A 85 4.64 15.50 0.84
C HIS A 85 4.33 16.23 2.13
N ASP A 86 3.80 17.45 1.98
CA ASP A 86 3.28 18.30 3.04
C ASP A 86 2.10 17.67 3.80
N GLN A 87 1.59 16.52 3.34
CA GLN A 87 0.41 15.86 3.86
C GLN A 87 0.73 14.40 4.21
N LEU A 88 0.16 13.94 5.33
CA LEU A 88 0.20 12.53 5.69
C LEU A 88 -0.81 11.74 4.83
N PRO A 89 -0.46 10.53 4.37
CA PRO A 89 -1.40 9.65 3.68
C PRO A 89 -2.64 9.36 4.54
N LEU A 90 -3.83 9.43 3.94
CA LEU A 90 -5.10 9.12 4.62
C LEU A 90 -5.36 7.62 4.76
N SER A 91 -4.68 6.83 3.95
CA SER A 91 -4.82 5.39 3.96
C SER A 91 -3.49 4.73 3.74
N THR A 92 -3.43 3.50 4.20
CA THR A 92 -2.33 2.63 3.86
C THR A 92 -2.30 2.35 2.35
N PRO A 93 -1.14 2.40 1.69
CA PRO A 93 -1.04 2.22 0.26
C PRO A 93 -1.48 0.83 -0.21
N SER A 94 -1.81 0.77 -1.51
CA SER A 94 -2.22 -0.41 -2.26
C SER A 94 -1.52 -0.41 -3.62
N THR A 95 -1.88 -1.35 -4.48
CA THR A 95 -1.47 -1.39 -5.88
C THR A 95 -2.63 -1.11 -6.82
N LEU A 96 -2.35 -0.76 -8.07
CA LEU A 96 -3.33 -0.68 -9.16
C LEU A 96 -2.61 -0.95 -10.48
N ASN A 97 -2.95 -2.06 -11.14
CA ASN A 97 -2.38 -2.44 -12.45
C ASN A 97 -0.84 -2.49 -12.48
N GLY A 98 -0.18 -2.84 -11.37
CA GLY A 98 1.28 -2.86 -11.27
C GLY A 98 1.91 -1.60 -10.67
N MET A 99 1.16 -0.51 -10.55
CA MET A 99 1.61 0.72 -9.91
C MET A 99 1.28 0.71 -8.42
N PHE A 100 2.01 1.47 -7.63
CA PHE A 100 1.69 1.66 -6.20
C PHE A 100 0.84 2.92 -6.05
N VAL A 101 -0.14 2.87 -5.17
CA VAL A 101 -1.13 3.93 -5.01
C VAL A 101 -1.19 4.38 -3.56
N ILE A 102 -0.99 5.68 -3.36
CA ILE A 102 -1.08 6.37 -2.07
C ILE A 102 -2.23 7.38 -2.17
N MET A 103 -3.13 7.40 -1.18
CA MET A 103 -4.25 8.34 -1.14
C MET A 103 -4.02 9.41 -0.08
N PHE A 104 -4.25 10.66 -0.48
CA PHE A 104 -4.28 11.86 0.35
C PHE A 104 -5.69 12.43 0.38
N VAL A 105 -5.86 13.58 1.04
CA VAL A 105 -7.17 14.22 1.18
C VAL A 105 -7.77 14.56 -0.17
N ASN A 106 -7.05 15.22 -1.07
CA ASN A 106 -7.60 15.76 -2.32
C ASN A 106 -6.98 15.16 -3.58
N LYS A 107 -6.19 14.08 -3.42
CA LYS A 107 -5.48 13.45 -4.53
C LYS A 107 -5.12 12.00 -4.25
N VAL A 108 -4.87 11.30 -5.33
CA VAL A 108 -4.25 9.98 -5.35
C VAL A 108 -2.93 10.11 -6.09
N VAL A 109 -1.86 9.56 -5.51
CA VAL A 109 -0.52 9.56 -6.10
C VAL A 109 -0.18 8.16 -6.53
N MET A 110 0.18 8.00 -7.79
CA MET A 110 0.58 6.75 -8.39
C MET A 110 2.10 6.75 -8.58
N LEU A 111 2.76 5.71 -8.09
CA LEU A 111 4.20 5.50 -8.22
C LEU A 111 4.46 4.38 -9.23
N GLU A 112 5.21 4.71 -10.27
CA GLU A 112 5.73 3.75 -11.24
C GLU A 112 7.23 3.55 -11.03
N LEU A 113 7.61 2.33 -10.63
CA LEU A 113 9.00 1.95 -10.33
C LEU A 113 9.73 1.35 -11.55
N SER A 114 9.03 1.11 -12.67
CA SER A 114 9.63 0.60 -13.92
C SER A 114 10.54 1.61 -14.61
N THR A 115 10.38 2.91 -14.31
CA THR A 115 11.13 4.00 -14.93
C THR A 115 12.25 4.48 -14.03
N GLU A 116 13.39 4.84 -14.64
CA GLU A 116 14.43 5.65 -13.99
C GLU A 116 14.44 7.04 -14.67
N PRO A 117 14.15 8.14 -13.96
CA PRO A 117 13.77 8.21 -12.53
C PRO A 117 12.37 7.64 -12.25
N VAL A 118 12.12 7.29 -10.99
CA VAL A 118 10.78 6.88 -10.51
C VAL A 118 9.78 7.98 -10.83
N MET A 119 8.68 7.61 -11.47
CA MET A 119 7.66 8.57 -11.88
C MET A 119 6.54 8.66 -10.84
N PHE A 120 6.23 9.89 -10.44
CA PHE A 120 5.13 10.23 -9.54
C PHE A 120 4.03 10.91 -10.35
N THR A 121 2.86 10.28 -10.40
CA THR A 121 1.69 10.85 -11.07
C THR A 121 0.66 11.26 -10.03
N GLU A 122 0.45 12.56 -9.89
CA GLU A 122 -0.62 13.08 -9.04
C GLU A 122 -1.92 13.20 -9.82
N ILE A 123 -2.97 12.58 -9.28
CA ILE A 123 -4.32 12.68 -9.82
C ILE A 123 -5.14 13.42 -8.77
N PRO A 124 -5.60 14.66 -9.03
CA PRO A 124 -6.54 15.31 -8.14
C PRO A 124 -7.83 14.50 -8.15
N VAL A 125 -8.38 14.24 -6.96
CA VAL A 125 -9.60 13.46 -6.82
C VAL A 125 -10.53 14.22 -5.88
N ASP A 126 -11.77 14.41 -6.32
CA ASP A 126 -12.75 15.09 -5.50
C ASP A 126 -13.18 14.20 -4.33
N MET A 127 -13.20 14.80 -3.15
CA MET A 127 -13.78 14.20 -1.96
C MET A 127 -15.15 14.79 -1.80
N ASP A 128 -16.18 14.03 -2.18
CA ASP A 128 -17.55 14.43 -1.85
C ASP A 128 -17.67 14.63 -0.33
N PRO A 129 -17.91 15.85 0.17
CA PRO A 129 -18.06 16.08 1.60
C PRO A 129 -19.22 15.29 2.21
N ALA A 130 -20.22 14.89 1.42
CA ALA A 130 -21.29 13.99 1.87
C ALA A 130 -20.78 12.56 2.14
N SER A 131 -19.62 12.18 1.59
CA SER A 131 -18.99 10.88 1.85
C SER A 131 -18.34 10.76 3.24
N THR A 132 -18.21 11.87 3.98
CA THR A 132 -17.62 11.90 5.32
C THR A 132 -18.54 12.67 6.29
N PRO A 133 -19.29 11.99 7.16
CA PRO A 133 -20.18 12.67 8.11
C PRO A 133 -19.40 13.67 8.99
N PRO A 134 -19.94 14.86 9.27
CA PRO A 134 -19.20 15.97 9.89
C PRO A 134 -18.75 15.73 11.34
N CYS A 135 -19.12 14.62 11.98
CA CYS A 135 -18.82 14.35 13.39
C CYS A 135 -18.33 12.91 13.67
N THR A 136 -17.85 12.18 12.65
CA THR A 136 -17.43 10.78 12.82
C THR A 136 -15.96 10.62 12.49
N TYR A 137 -15.17 10.01 13.39
CA TYR A 137 -13.80 9.63 13.08
C TYR A 137 -13.84 8.57 11.99
N SER A 138 -13.13 8.79 10.88
CA SER A 138 -13.09 7.82 9.79
C SER A 138 -11.68 7.33 9.52
N MET A 139 -11.57 6.07 9.11
CA MET A 139 -10.31 5.48 8.66
C MET A 139 -10.52 4.80 7.33
N SER A 140 -9.60 4.98 6.40
CA SER A 140 -9.73 4.42 5.05
C SER A 140 -8.64 3.38 4.74
N ARG A 141 -9.00 2.42 3.88
CA ARG A 141 -8.12 1.41 3.29
C ARG A 141 -8.32 1.39 1.80
N LEU A 142 -7.21 1.38 1.07
CA LEU A 142 -7.24 1.10 -0.36
C LEU A 142 -7.17 -0.40 -0.60
N VAL A 143 -7.98 -0.87 -1.54
CA VAL A 143 -8.04 -2.27 -1.97
C VAL A 143 -8.08 -2.30 -3.49
N GLU A 144 -7.13 -2.99 -4.09
CA GLU A 144 -7.18 -3.36 -5.51
C GLU A 144 -8.02 -4.61 -5.69
N SER A 145 -8.92 -4.59 -6.67
CA SER A 145 -9.62 -5.80 -7.08
C SER A 145 -9.98 -5.72 -8.56
N ARG A 146 -9.53 -6.71 -9.34
CA ARG A 146 -9.88 -6.88 -10.76
C ARG A 146 -9.60 -5.61 -11.60
N GLY A 147 -8.52 -4.89 -11.29
CA GLY A 147 -8.11 -3.68 -12.00
C GLY A 147 -8.86 -2.41 -11.57
N ASP A 148 -9.77 -2.51 -10.60
CA ASP A 148 -10.44 -1.38 -9.99
C ASP A 148 -9.82 -1.08 -8.61
N LEU A 149 -9.76 0.20 -8.25
CA LEU A 149 -9.35 0.64 -6.92
C LEU A 149 -10.56 1.01 -6.07
N PHE A 150 -10.64 0.42 -4.88
CA PHE A 150 -11.67 0.73 -3.90
C PHE A 150 -11.09 1.41 -2.68
N ARG A 151 -11.86 2.33 -2.10
CA ARG A 151 -11.65 2.89 -0.78
C ARG A 151 -12.71 2.32 0.15
N VAL A 152 -12.27 1.54 1.13
CA VAL A 152 -13.11 1.05 2.23
C VAL A 152 -12.93 2.00 3.41
N THR A 153 -14.01 2.67 3.80
CA THR A 153 -14.03 3.67 4.88
C THR A 153 -14.80 3.13 6.07
N PHE A 154 -14.13 3.06 7.21
CA PHE A 154 -14.71 2.72 8.50
C PHE A 154 -15.17 4.00 9.20
N LEU A 155 -16.43 4.04 9.61
CA LEU A 155 -17.01 5.09 10.44
C LEU A 155 -16.93 4.65 11.91
N LEU A 156 -16.35 5.48 12.78
CA LEU A 156 -16.05 5.14 14.17
C LEU A 156 -16.76 6.09 15.14
N SER A 157 -17.42 5.53 16.15
CA SER A 157 -18.15 6.29 17.19
C SER A 157 -17.27 6.72 18.36
N ASP A 158 -16.09 6.12 18.54
CA ASP A 158 -15.19 6.46 19.64
C ASP A 158 -13.81 6.93 19.18
N LEU A 159 -13.26 7.87 19.94
CA LEU A 159 -11.90 8.39 19.78
C LEU A 159 -10.82 7.31 19.87
N GLN A 160 -11.12 6.22 20.60
CA GLN A 160 -10.19 5.11 20.78
C GLN A 160 -10.22 4.12 19.61
N ARG A 161 -11.04 4.35 18.58
CA ARG A 161 -11.12 3.55 17.36
C ARG A 161 -11.37 2.07 17.69
N ARG A 162 -12.33 1.80 18.56
CA ARG A 162 -12.72 0.45 18.97
C ARG A 162 -14.08 0.05 18.41
N ILE A 163 -14.96 1.02 18.18
CA ILE A 163 -16.33 0.76 17.70
C ILE A 163 -16.46 1.25 16.27
N ILE A 164 -16.88 0.34 15.38
CA ILE A 164 -17.21 0.64 13.98
C ILE A 164 -18.72 0.77 13.89
N ASP A 165 -19.21 1.98 13.60
CA ASP A 165 -20.64 2.27 13.39
C ASP A 165 -21.11 1.87 11.99
N GLY A 166 -20.19 1.90 11.03
CA GLY A 166 -20.53 1.67 9.64
C GLY A 166 -19.31 1.47 8.77
N ILE A 167 -19.53 0.85 7.62
CA ILE A 167 -18.53 0.66 6.59
C ILE A 167 -19.14 1.14 5.29
N SER A 168 -18.45 2.07 4.63
CA SER A 168 -18.80 2.56 3.30
C SER A 168 -17.71 2.17 2.32
N VAL A 169 -18.08 1.76 1.12
CA VAL A 169 -17.14 1.42 0.07
C VAL A 169 -17.33 2.36 -1.10
N PHE A 170 -16.23 2.85 -1.64
CA PHE A 170 -16.20 3.70 -2.81
C PHE A 170 -15.29 3.10 -3.88
N LYS A 171 -15.68 3.22 -5.13
CA LYS A 171 -14.84 2.89 -6.30
C LYS A 171 -14.26 4.19 -6.86
N LEU A 172 -12.98 4.18 -7.22
CA LEU A 172 -12.37 5.31 -7.93
C LEU A 172 -12.75 5.25 -9.41
N ASP A 173 -13.42 6.29 -9.91
CA ASP A 173 -13.49 6.58 -11.34
C ASP A 173 -12.30 7.49 -11.70
N LEU A 174 -11.32 6.95 -12.43
CA LEU A 174 -10.15 7.69 -12.89
C LEU A 174 -10.45 8.70 -14.00
N SER A 175 -11.49 8.45 -14.80
CA SER A 175 -11.91 9.34 -15.88
C SER A 175 -12.62 10.57 -15.33
N ALA A 176 -13.57 10.35 -14.42
CA ALA A 176 -14.29 11.44 -13.74
C ALA A 176 -13.51 12.04 -12.56
N ARG A 177 -12.48 11.33 -12.06
CA ARG A 177 -11.64 11.71 -10.92
C ARG A 177 -12.44 11.91 -9.62
N VAL A 178 -13.36 10.99 -9.36
CA VAL A 178 -14.25 11.02 -8.20
C VAL A 178 -14.33 9.65 -7.53
N TRP A 179 -14.66 9.66 -6.24
CA TRP A 179 -14.99 8.46 -5.48
C TRP A 179 -16.49 8.19 -5.54
N GLU A 180 -16.89 7.14 -6.24
CA GLU A 180 -18.30 6.76 -6.37
C GLU A 180 -18.67 5.73 -5.30
N LYS A 181 -19.70 6.01 -4.50
CA LYS A 181 -20.17 5.05 -3.50
C LYS A 181 -20.74 3.82 -4.19
N VAL A 182 -20.33 2.63 -3.75
CA VAL A 182 -20.86 1.35 -4.25
C VAL A 182 -21.74 0.70 -3.19
N GLU A 183 -22.96 0.34 -3.57
CA GLU A 183 -23.91 -0.40 -2.71
C GLU A 183 -23.72 -1.92 -2.83
N LEU A 184 -23.19 -2.38 -3.96
CA LEU A 184 -22.95 -3.80 -4.26
C LEU A 184 -21.50 -4.00 -4.69
N LEU A 185 -20.90 -5.11 -4.24
CA LEU A 185 -19.52 -5.47 -4.55
C LEU A 185 -19.39 -6.48 -5.71
N ASP A 186 -20.49 -6.80 -6.39
CA ASP A 186 -20.51 -7.70 -7.55
C ASP A 186 -19.77 -9.04 -7.33
N GLY A 187 -20.03 -9.66 -6.19
CA GLY A 187 -19.42 -10.94 -5.80
C GLY A 187 -17.96 -10.85 -5.33
N ARG A 188 -17.45 -9.64 -5.05
CA ARG A 188 -16.12 -9.44 -4.45
C ARG A 188 -16.20 -9.52 -2.93
N VAL A 189 -15.10 -10.00 -2.32
CA VAL A 189 -14.89 -10.02 -0.87
C VAL A 189 -13.56 -9.35 -0.59
N PHE A 190 -13.54 -8.40 0.34
CA PHE A 190 -12.33 -7.70 0.73
C PHE A 190 -11.91 -8.13 2.13
N LEU A 191 -10.66 -8.61 2.26
CA LEU A 191 -10.01 -8.76 3.54
C LEU A 191 -9.24 -7.48 3.84
N VAL A 192 -9.65 -6.76 4.87
CA VAL A 192 -9.10 -5.46 5.23
C VAL A 192 -8.56 -5.51 6.65
N GLN A 193 -7.29 -5.11 6.81
CA GLN A 193 -6.68 -5.05 8.14
C GLN A 193 -7.19 -3.82 8.88
N TYR A 194 -7.79 -4.06 10.05
CA TYR A 194 -8.16 -3.00 10.98
C TYR A 194 -6.89 -2.41 11.61
N PRO A 195 -6.71 -1.08 11.62
CA PRO A 195 -5.63 -0.43 12.36
C PRO A 195 -5.89 -0.52 13.87
N SER A 196 -5.53 -1.64 14.49
CA SER A 196 -5.32 -1.66 15.93
C SER A 196 -3.86 -1.28 16.21
N GLN A 197 -3.62 -0.28 17.04
CA GLN A 197 -2.30 -0.05 17.66
C GLN A 197 -1.95 -1.12 18.72
N PHE A 198 -2.73 -2.21 18.81
CA PHE A 198 -2.72 -3.14 19.93
C PHE A 198 -2.55 -4.61 19.50
N TRP A 199 -1.56 -4.90 18.67
CA TRP A 199 -0.99 -6.25 18.69
C TRP A 199 0.52 -6.16 18.88
N ARG A 200 0.94 -6.17 20.15
CA ARG A 200 2.22 -6.75 20.53
C ARG A 200 1.93 -8.21 20.83
N ILE A 201 2.32 -9.11 19.92
CA ILE A 201 2.52 -10.50 20.32
C ILE A 201 3.86 -10.50 21.05
N ALA A 202 3.80 -10.75 22.36
CA ALA A 202 4.95 -11.02 23.20
C ALA A 202 5.56 -12.39 22.86
#